data_AF-A0A9R1T031-F1
#
_entry.id   AF-A0A9R1T031-F1
#
_cell.length_a   1.000
_cell.length_b   1.000
_cell.length_c   1.000
_cell.angle_alpha   90.00
_cell.angle_beta   90.00
_cell.angle_gamma   90.00
#
_symmetry.space_group_name_H-M   'P 1'
#
loop_
_entity.id
_entity.type
_entity.pdbx_description
1 polymer ?
#
loop_
_entity_poly.entity_id
_entity_poly.type
_entity_poly.pdbx_seq_one_letter_code
_entity_poly.pdbx_strand_id
1 'polypeptide(L)'
;MRASLILIIGIIVLSLAVARALSCVCSPLECDVLTNEDCPGGLTWDPCRCCRVCARVEGEPCGGLFGFSGSCAVGLQCVIKNLRPPDELDEGTCSKIPGRCRRHCPHGPKMSGAGCNLIGEGTSGESERRENNGRCVCGPSVPWCPGEPHPYTFTTRHECKLNLAAKTAYDNLVSVSDSYSMDAD
;
A
#
# COMPACT_ATOMS: atom_id res chain seq x y z
N MET A 1 4.66 -15.35 44.39
CA MET A 1 4.61 -13.87 44.27
C MET A 1 5.90 -13.27 43.69
N ARG A 2 7.10 -13.57 44.22
CA ARG A 2 8.36 -13.00 43.69
C ARG A 2 8.78 -13.55 42.32
N ALA A 3 8.66 -14.86 42.09
CA ALA A 3 8.96 -15.45 40.78
C ALA A 3 8.06 -14.92 39.66
N SER A 4 6.77 -14.72 39.95
CA SER A 4 5.80 -14.12 39.02
C SER A 4 6.15 -12.68 38.65
N LEU A 5 6.65 -11.87 39.60
CA LEU A 5 7.10 -10.51 39.34
C LEU A 5 8.36 -10.47 38.46
N ILE A 6 9.31 -11.38 38.68
CA ILE A 6 10.53 -11.49 37.85
C ILE A 6 10.17 -11.88 36.42
N LEU A 7 9.23 -12.82 36.24
CA LEU A 7 8.71 -13.22 34.93
C LEU A 7 8.02 -12.06 34.21
N ILE A 8 7.16 -11.31 34.91
CA ILE A 8 6.48 -10.14 34.35
C ILE A 8 7.49 -9.06 33.93
N ILE A 9 8.50 -8.77 34.78
CA ILE A 9 9.55 -7.81 34.44
C ILE A 9 10.36 -8.28 33.23
N GLY A 10 10.69 -9.57 33.15
CA GLY A 10 11.37 -10.15 31.98
C GLY A 10 10.58 -9.98 30.68
N ILE A 11 9.27 -10.27 30.71
CA ILE A 11 8.37 -10.07 29.57
C ILE A 11 8.26 -8.60 29.18
N ILE A 12 8.19 -7.68 30.16
CA ILE A 12 8.16 -6.23 29.91
C ILE A 12 9.46 -5.75 29.26
N VAL A 13 10.62 -6.20 29.74
CA VAL A 13 11.92 -5.84 29.14
C VAL A 13 12.05 -6.40 27.72
N LEU A 14 11.64 -7.66 27.51
CA LEU A 14 11.68 -8.29 26.19
C LEU A 14 10.74 -7.59 25.19
N SER A 15 9.51 -7.30 25.60
CA SER A 15 8.55 -6.56 24.78
C SER A 15 9.01 -5.14 24.45
N LEU A 16 9.65 -4.43 25.38
CA LEU A 16 10.26 -3.12 25.12
C LEU A 16 11.43 -3.21 24.12
N ALA A 17 12.22 -4.28 24.15
CA ALA A 17 13.29 -4.51 23.19
C ALA A 17 12.75 -4.79 21.78
N VAL A 18 11.73 -5.64 21.66
CA VAL A 18 11.07 -5.94 20.37
C VAL A 18 10.36 -4.70 19.81
N ALA A 19 9.70 -3.90 20.66
CA ALA A 19 9.07 -2.65 20.25
C ALA A 19 10.07 -1.64 19.66
N ARG A 20 11.32 -1.65 20.12
CA ARG A 20 12.41 -0.84 19.55
C ARG A 20 12.87 -1.36 18.18
N ALA A 21 12.83 -2.67 17.94
CA ALA A 21 13.21 -3.28 16.67
C ALA A 21 12.24 -2.95 15.52
N LEU A 22 10.96 -2.69 15.83
CA LEU A 22 9.95 -2.24 14.86
C LEU A 22 9.90 -0.71 14.68
N SER A 23 10.77 0.04 15.38
CA SER A 23 10.77 1.50 15.34
C SER A 23 11.73 2.02 14.27
N CYS A 24 11.25 2.94 13.43
CA CYS A 24 12.10 3.64 12.47
C CYS A 24 13.14 4.49 13.20
N VAL A 25 14.42 4.32 12.86
CA VAL A 25 15.47 5.26 13.22
C VAL A 25 15.56 6.31 12.11
N CYS A 26 15.30 7.57 12.46
CA CYS A 26 15.40 8.67 11.50
C CYS A 26 16.72 9.42 11.68
N SER A 27 17.54 9.42 10.63
CA SER A 27 18.76 10.21 10.54
C SER A 27 18.66 11.18 9.36
N PRO A 28 18.17 12.43 9.56
CA PRO A 28 17.96 13.38 8.47
C PRO A 28 19.22 13.75 7.70
N LEU A 29 20.40 13.54 8.29
CA LEU A 29 21.70 13.83 7.68
C LEU A 29 22.10 12.81 6.62
N GLU A 30 21.51 11.62 6.65
CA GLU A 30 21.75 10.55 5.67
C GLU A 30 20.74 10.59 4.50
N CYS A 31 19.77 11.51 4.55
CA CYS A 31 18.79 11.66 3.48
C CYS A 31 19.40 12.31 2.23
N ASP A 32 19.02 11.80 1.06
CA ASP A 32 19.36 12.41 -0.21
C ASP A 32 18.71 13.80 -0.38
N VAL A 33 19.48 14.74 -0.92
CA VAL A 33 18.96 16.08 -1.26
C VAL A 33 18.32 16.02 -2.64
N LEU A 34 17.02 15.75 -2.68
CA LEU A 34 16.23 15.69 -3.91
C LEU A 34 15.43 16.97 -4.13
N THR A 35 15.37 17.41 -5.38
CA THR A 35 14.50 18.51 -5.83
C THR A 35 13.34 17.99 -6.65
N ASN A 36 12.33 18.83 -6.91
CA ASN A 36 11.21 18.44 -7.76
C ASN A 36 11.62 18.18 -9.22
N GLU A 37 12.75 18.72 -9.67
CA GLU A 37 13.25 18.51 -11.03
C GLU A 37 13.86 17.11 -11.20
N ASP A 38 14.34 16.51 -10.11
CA ASP A 38 14.92 15.16 -10.10
C ASP A 38 13.84 14.07 -10.12
N CYS A 39 12.63 14.38 -9.63
CA CYS A 39 11.54 13.43 -9.47
C CYS A 39 10.35 13.79 -10.38
N PRO A 40 10.12 13.09 -11.51
CA PRO A 40 9.02 13.40 -12.43
C PRO A 40 7.64 13.24 -11.79
N GLY A 41 7.51 12.39 -10.77
CA GLY A 41 6.29 12.21 -9.96
C GLY A 41 6.16 13.18 -8.78
N GLY A 42 7.13 14.07 -8.59
CA GLY A 42 7.28 14.89 -7.38
C GLY A 42 7.81 14.11 -6.17
N LEU A 43 7.90 14.80 -5.04
CA LEU A 43 8.46 14.27 -3.79
C LEU A 43 7.37 13.79 -2.82
N THR A 44 7.56 12.58 -2.30
CA THR A 44 6.77 12.00 -1.20
C THR A 44 7.66 11.70 0.00
N TRP A 45 7.07 11.24 1.10
CA TRP A 45 7.79 10.75 2.27
C TRP A 45 8.02 9.24 2.17
N ASP A 46 9.15 8.77 2.71
CA ASP A 46 9.36 7.34 2.98
C ASP A 46 8.33 6.81 4.00
N PRO A 47 8.19 5.48 4.17
CA PRO A 47 7.26 4.88 5.14
C PRO A 47 7.49 5.32 6.59
N CYS A 48 8.73 5.66 6.93
CA CYS A 48 9.14 6.14 8.25
C CYS A 48 8.87 7.64 8.46
N ARG A 49 8.46 8.35 7.42
CA ARG A 49 8.33 9.82 7.35
C ARG A 49 9.60 10.58 7.75
N CYS A 50 10.76 10.05 7.39
CA CYS A 50 12.06 10.66 7.68
C CYS A 50 12.63 11.44 6.48
N CYS A 51 12.78 10.76 5.35
CA CYS A 51 13.39 11.33 4.16
C CYS A 51 12.34 11.63 3.08
N ARG A 52 12.64 12.64 2.25
CA ARG A 52 11.92 12.89 1.00
C ARG A 52 12.45 11.93 -0.06
N VAL A 53 11.55 11.27 -0.77
CA VAL A 53 11.88 10.31 -1.84
C VAL A 53 11.01 10.60 -3.07
N CYS A 54 11.43 10.14 -4.25
CA CYS A 54 10.60 10.29 -5.44
C CYS A 54 9.31 9.47 -5.33
N ALA A 55 8.19 10.11 -5.64
CA ALA A 55 6.91 9.43 -5.74
C ALA A 55 6.85 8.56 -7.00
N ARG A 56 6.17 7.42 -6.90
CA ARG A 56 6.05 6.42 -7.97
C ARG A 56 5.14 6.91 -9.08
N VAL A 57 5.58 6.80 -10.33
CA VAL A 57 4.81 7.25 -11.49
C VAL A 57 3.87 6.17 -12.01
N GLU A 58 3.06 6.48 -13.03
CA GLU A 58 2.08 5.55 -13.58
C GLU A 58 2.76 4.27 -14.09
N GLY A 59 2.28 3.11 -13.65
CA GLY A 59 2.82 1.80 -14.02
C GLY A 59 3.89 1.25 -13.06
N GLU A 60 4.39 2.05 -12.12
CA GLU A 60 5.38 1.60 -11.14
C GLU A 60 4.76 0.89 -9.94
N PRO A 61 5.52 -0.02 -9.30
CA PRO A 61 5.10 -0.68 -8.07
C PRO A 61 4.89 0.31 -6.92
N CYS A 62 3.97 0.00 -6.02
CA CYS A 62 3.63 0.81 -4.85
C CYS A 62 3.07 -0.02 -3.71
N GLY A 63 3.03 0.52 -2.50
CA GLY A 63 2.56 -0.21 -1.34
C GLY A 63 3.63 -1.20 -0.87
N GLY A 64 3.31 -2.48 -0.86
CA GLY A 64 4.20 -3.52 -0.33
C GLY A 64 4.17 -3.56 1.20
N LEU A 65 4.89 -4.53 1.78
CA LEU A 65 5.04 -4.66 3.22
C LEU A 65 5.54 -3.34 3.83
N PHE A 66 4.82 -2.82 4.83
CA PHE A 66 5.04 -1.50 5.46
C PHE A 66 5.09 -0.29 4.50
N GLY A 67 4.74 -0.43 3.22
CA GLY A 67 4.80 0.66 2.24
C GLY A 67 6.16 0.83 1.53
N PHE A 68 7.08 -0.14 1.64
CA PHE A 68 8.43 -0.03 1.09
C PHE A 68 8.53 -0.05 -0.45
N SER A 69 7.53 -0.58 -1.17
CA SER A 69 7.48 -0.45 -2.64
C SER A 69 7.25 0.99 -3.09
N GLY A 70 6.86 1.88 -2.17
CA GLY A 70 6.78 3.33 -2.37
C GLY A 70 5.35 3.86 -2.46
N SER A 71 5.23 5.19 -2.51
CA SER A 71 3.96 5.90 -2.60
C SER A 71 3.77 6.53 -3.97
N CYS A 72 2.57 6.43 -4.53
CA CYS A 72 2.25 6.99 -5.84
C CYS A 72 2.28 8.52 -5.86
N ALA A 73 2.64 9.06 -7.02
CA ALA A 73 2.59 10.49 -7.32
C ALA A 73 1.17 11.06 -7.21
N VAL A 74 1.09 12.38 -7.07
CA VAL A 74 -0.18 13.10 -6.95
C VAL A 74 -1.08 12.82 -8.16
N GLY A 75 -2.32 12.40 -7.90
CA GLY A 75 -3.30 12.07 -8.96
C GLY A 75 -3.29 10.61 -9.40
N LEU A 76 -2.42 9.78 -8.82
CA LEU A 76 -2.42 8.33 -8.98
C LEU A 76 -2.92 7.66 -7.70
N GLN A 77 -3.35 6.40 -7.82
CA GLN A 77 -3.73 5.55 -6.70
C GLN A 77 -3.02 4.20 -6.81
N CYS A 78 -2.67 3.62 -5.66
CA CYS A 78 -2.05 2.29 -5.64
C CYS A 78 -3.12 1.21 -5.79
N VAL A 79 -3.18 0.57 -6.97
CA VAL A 79 -4.18 -0.46 -7.28
C VAL A 79 -3.56 -1.83 -7.11
N ILE A 80 -4.14 -2.63 -6.22
CA ILE A 80 -3.72 -4.02 -6.00
C ILE A 80 -4.36 -4.88 -7.10
N LYS A 81 -3.52 -5.41 -8.00
CA LYS A 81 -3.96 -6.19 -9.16
C LYS A 81 -3.68 -7.68 -9.03
N ASN A 82 -2.67 -8.07 -8.25
CA ASN A 82 -2.27 -9.46 -8.06
C ASN A 82 -2.37 -9.82 -6.57
N LEU A 83 -3.04 -10.94 -6.27
CA LEU A 83 -3.07 -11.56 -4.95
C LEU A 83 -2.07 -12.73 -4.91
N ARG A 84 -0.82 -12.45 -5.33
CA ARG A 84 0.23 -13.46 -5.57
C ARG A 84 1.10 -13.69 -4.30
N PRO A 85 1.90 -14.78 -4.25
CA PRO A 85 2.40 -15.39 -3.02
C PRO A 85 3.49 -14.54 -2.30
N PRO A 86 4.09 -14.98 -1.17
CA PRO A 86 4.36 -14.16 0.03
C PRO A 86 5.37 -13.01 -0.11
N ASP A 87 6.11 -12.93 -1.22
CA ASP A 87 7.13 -11.90 -1.42
C ASP A 87 6.56 -10.56 -1.94
N GLU A 88 5.29 -10.50 -2.35
CA GLU A 88 4.61 -9.31 -2.92
C GLU A 88 3.40 -8.84 -2.08
N LEU A 89 3.43 -9.04 -0.76
CA LEU A 89 2.32 -8.68 0.12
C LEU A 89 2.02 -7.18 0.01
N ASP A 90 0.77 -6.82 -0.36
CA ASP A 90 0.32 -5.44 -0.54
C ASP A 90 0.95 -4.65 -1.69
N GLU A 91 1.72 -5.30 -2.57
CA GLU A 91 2.29 -4.62 -3.73
C GLU A 91 1.22 -4.39 -4.82
N GLY A 92 0.99 -3.12 -5.13
CA GLY A 92 0.10 -2.67 -6.18
C GLY A 92 0.87 -1.99 -7.31
N THR A 93 0.12 -1.41 -8.25
CA THR A 93 0.68 -0.58 -9.31
C THR A 93 0.01 0.79 -9.31
N CYS A 94 0.81 1.85 -9.38
CA CYS A 94 0.30 3.21 -9.49
C CYS A 94 -0.49 3.36 -10.79
N SER A 95 -1.79 3.63 -10.66
CA SER A 95 -2.71 3.78 -11.78
C SER A 95 -3.46 5.10 -11.67
N LYS A 96 -3.86 5.67 -12.80
CA LYS A 96 -4.67 6.89 -12.82
C LYS A 96 -5.98 6.66 -12.07
N ILE A 97 -6.41 7.68 -11.32
CA ILE A 97 -7.72 7.66 -10.67
C ILE A 97 -8.81 7.70 -11.76
N PRO A 98 -9.77 6.75 -11.76
CA PRO A 98 -10.85 6.73 -12.75
C PRO A 98 -11.59 8.07 -12.83
N GLY A 99 -11.92 8.50 -14.05
CA GLY A 99 -12.59 9.78 -14.31
C GLY A 99 -11.67 11.00 -14.30
N ARG A 100 -10.37 10.81 -14.04
CA ARG A 100 -9.37 11.89 -13.99
C ARG A 100 -8.52 12.01 -15.28
N CYS A 101 -8.96 11.43 -16.40
CA CYS A 101 -8.17 11.32 -17.64
C CYS A 101 -8.34 12.45 -18.68
N ARG A 102 -7.36 12.52 -19.59
CA ARG A 102 -6.91 13.66 -20.39
C ARG A 102 -7.80 14.04 -21.59
N ARG A 103 -7.67 15.29 -22.02
CA ARG A 103 -8.47 15.99 -23.06
C ARG A 103 -8.27 15.47 -24.50
N HIS A 104 -7.43 14.46 -24.74
CA HIS A 104 -7.11 14.00 -26.10
C HIS A 104 -6.98 12.46 -26.16
N CYS A 105 -8.02 11.80 -26.67
CA CYS A 105 -7.97 10.39 -27.06
C CYS A 105 -7.90 10.31 -28.59
N PRO A 106 -6.93 9.59 -29.19
CA PRO A 106 -6.75 9.53 -30.65
C PRO A 106 -7.99 9.03 -31.40
N HIS A 107 -8.72 8.10 -30.79
CA HIS A 107 -9.92 7.47 -31.36
C HIS A 107 -11.22 7.89 -30.66
N GLY A 108 -11.17 9.00 -29.92
CA GLY A 108 -12.25 9.44 -29.04
C GLY A 108 -12.38 8.58 -27.76
N PRO A 109 -12.94 9.16 -26.69
CA PRO A 109 -13.15 8.42 -25.45
C PRO A 109 -14.32 7.43 -25.57
N LYS A 110 -14.21 6.28 -24.90
CA LYS A 110 -15.29 5.31 -24.69
C LYS A 110 -15.73 5.30 -23.23
N MET A 111 -16.96 4.90 -22.98
CA MET A 111 -17.48 4.72 -21.62
C MET A 111 -17.05 3.36 -21.07
N SER A 112 -16.45 3.36 -19.89
CA SER A 112 -15.93 2.15 -19.26
C SER A 112 -16.99 1.21 -18.69
N GLY A 113 -18.20 1.72 -18.44
CA GLY A 113 -19.11 1.10 -17.48
C GLY A 113 -18.66 1.34 -16.03
N ALA A 114 -19.58 1.15 -15.09
CA ALA A 114 -19.24 1.23 -13.67
C ALA A 114 -18.33 0.06 -13.27
N GLY A 115 -17.52 0.26 -12.23
CA GLY A 115 -16.62 -0.77 -11.73
C GLY A 115 -15.95 -0.39 -10.42
N CYS A 116 -15.03 -1.24 -9.98
CA CYS A 116 -14.34 -1.12 -8.70
C CYS A 116 -12.86 -1.43 -8.81
N ASN A 117 -12.07 -0.87 -7.89
CA ASN A 117 -10.66 -1.15 -7.71
C ASN A 117 -10.40 -1.48 -6.23
N LEU A 118 -9.47 -2.40 -6.01
CA LEU A 118 -8.90 -2.68 -4.69
C LEU A 118 -7.71 -1.73 -4.48
N ILE A 119 -7.83 -0.84 -3.51
CA ILE A 119 -6.84 0.21 -3.25
C ILE A 119 -6.06 -0.16 -1.99
N GLY A 120 -4.74 -0.19 -2.10
CA GLY A 120 -3.85 -0.25 -0.93
C GLY A 120 -3.82 1.13 -0.25
N GLU A 121 -3.97 1.18 1.07
CA GLU A 121 -3.74 2.42 1.82
C GLU A 121 -2.23 2.64 1.98
N GLY A 122 -1.64 3.35 1.02
CA GLY A 122 -0.39 4.05 1.24
C GLY A 122 -0.62 5.20 2.22
N THR A 123 0.27 5.33 3.21
CA THR A 123 0.18 6.23 4.37
C THR A 123 -0.12 7.71 4.04
N SER A 124 -1.38 8.06 3.82
CA SER A 124 -1.81 9.47 3.67
C SER A 124 -3.10 9.79 4.42
N GLY A 125 -3.34 9.14 5.56
CA GLY A 125 -4.46 9.44 6.45
C GLY A 125 -4.03 9.44 7.92
N GLU A 126 -4.12 10.60 8.56
CA GLU A 126 -4.25 10.72 10.01
C GLU A 126 -5.64 10.20 10.40
N SER A 127 -5.77 8.89 10.62
CA SER A 127 -6.91 8.37 11.38
C SER A 127 -6.57 7.02 12.00
N GLU A 128 -6.94 6.92 13.26
CA GLU A 128 -6.66 5.83 14.19
C GLU A 128 -7.49 4.59 13.83
N ARG A 129 -6.90 3.40 14.09
CA ARG A 129 -7.32 2.04 13.69
C ARG A 129 -7.20 1.72 12.20
N ARG A 130 -5.98 1.34 11.82
CA ARG A 130 -5.62 0.83 10.49
C ARG A 130 -5.88 -0.67 10.44
N GLU A 131 -6.90 -1.09 9.70
CA GLU A 131 -6.93 -2.41 9.09
C GLU A 131 -6.12 -2.28 7.80
N ASN A 132 -4.86 -2.72 7.80
CA ASN A 132 -3.89 -2.60 6.68
C ASN A 132 -4.28 -3.45 5.44
N ASN A 133 -5.55 -3.79 5.26
CA ASN A 133 -5.99 -4.84 4.35
C ASN A 133 -6.38 -4.30 2.96
N GLY A 134 -6.25 -2.99 2.74
CA GLY A 134 -6.76 -2.30 1.56
C GLY A 134 -8.29 -2.13 1.58
N ARG A 135 -8.84 -1.46 0.57
CA ARG A 135 -10.28 -1.19 0.49
C ARG A 135 -10.83 -1.22 -0.93
N CYS A 136 -12.08 -1.64 -1.07
CA CYS A 136 -12.81 -1.60 -2.33
C CYS A 136 -13.43 -0.24 -2.60
N VAL A 137 -12.94 0.45 -3.63
CA VAL A 137 -13.47 1.74 -4.10
C VAL A 137 -14.15 1.53 -5.45
N CYS A 138 -15.44 1.86 -5.53
CA CYS A 138 -16.23 1.74 -6.75
C CYS A 138 -16.61 3.11 -7.29
N GLY A 139 -16.76 3.21 -8.61
CA GLY A 139 -17.16 4.44 -9.28
C GLY A 139 -18.13 4.19 -10.43
N PRO A 140 -18.76 5.27 -10.93
CA PRO A 140 -19.67 5.22 -12.06
C PRO A 140 -18.92 4.97 -13.38
N SER A 141 -19.64 4.89 -14.49
CA SER A 141 -19.01 4.85 -15.82
C SER A 141 -18.18 6.12 -16.07
N VAL A 142 -16.94 5.97 -16.54
CA VAL A 142 -16.04 7.08 -16.83
C VAL A 142 -15.53 7.03 -18.28
N PRO A 143 -15.14 8.18 -18.86
CA PRO A 143 -14.42 8.20 -20.14
C PRO A 143 -13.03 7.54 -20.02
N TRP A 144 -12.68 6.69 -20.99
CA TRP A 144 -11.34 6.13 -21.17
C TRP A 144 -10.88 6.27 -22.63
N CYS A 145 -9.56 6.14 -22.91
CA CYS A 145 -9.06 6.00 -24.28
C CYS A 145 -8.85 4.52 -24.71
N PRO A 146 -9.39 4.07 -25.86
CA PRO A 146 -9.15 2.72 -26.36
C PRO A 146 -7.66 2.45 -26.53
N GLY A 147 -7.17 1.32 -26.02
CA GLY A 147 -5.73 0.96 -26.02
C GLY A 147 -5.00 1.29 -24.72
N GLU A 148 -5.60 2.07 -23.82
CA GLU A 148 -5.11 2.21 -22.45
C GLU A 148 -5.64 1.06 -21.55
N PRO A 149 -4.98 0.78 -20.42
CA PRO A 149 -5.50 -0.13 -19.40
C PRO A 149 -6.91 0.29 -18.94
N HIS A 150 -7.75 -0.71 -18.68
CA HIS A 150 -9.11 -0.49 -18.18
C HIS A 150 -9.08 0.25 -16.82
N PRO A 151 -9.91 1.29 -16.59
CA PRO A 151 -9.87 2.11 -15.37
C PRO A 151 -10.34 1.37 -14.12
N TYR A 152 -11.17 0.34 -14.28
CA TYR A 152 -11.62 -0.53 -13.20
C TYR A 152 -11.08 -1.94 -13.39
N THR A 153 -10.59 -2.54 -12.30
CA THR A 153 -10.08 -3.91 -12.24
C THR A 153 -11.22 -4.92 -12.08
N PHE A 154 -12.24 -4.57 -11.30
CA PHE A 154 -13.39 -5.42 -11.02
C PHE A 154 -14.67 -4.80 -11.58
N THR A 155 -15.56 -5.65 -12.07
CA THR A 155 -16.84 -5.21 -12.64
C THR A 155 -17.86 -4.89 -11.56
N THR A 156 -17.81 -5.60 -10.43
CA THR A 156 -18.79 -5.45 -9.35
C THR A 156 -18.13 -5.23 -7.99
N ARG A 157 -18.89 -4.59 -7.08
CA ARG A 157 -18.47 -4.45 -5.68
C ARG A 157 -18.32 -5.80 -4.98
N HIS A 158 -19.14 -6.78 -5.36
CA HIS A 158 -19.07 -8.12 -4.79
C HIS A 158 -17.76 -8.81 -5.14
N GLU A 159 -17.38 -8.78 -6.42
CA GLU A 159 -16.11 -9.32 -6.91
C GLU A 159 -14.91 -8.66 -6.21
N CYS A 160 -14.91 -7.32 -6.10
CA CYS A 160 -13.86 -6.62 -5.37
C CYS A 160 -13.77 -7.07 -3.90
N LYS A 161 -14.91 -7.19 -3.22
CA LYS A 161 -14.95 -7.61 -1.81
C LYS A 161 -14.46 -9.05 -1.61
N LEU A 162 -14.73 -9.95 -2.55
CA LEU A 162 -14.21 -11.32 -2.50
C LEU A 162 -12.67 -11.32 -2.59
N ASN A 163 -12.10 -10.51 -3.48
CA ASN A 163 -10.66 -10.35 -3.61
C ASN A 163 -10.03 -9.70 -2.37
N LEU A 164 -10.69 -8.70 -1.78
CA LEU A 164 -10.29 -8.12 -0.49
C LEU A 164 -10.31 -9.17 0.63
N ALA A 165 -11.36 -9.99 0.72
CA ALA A 165 -11.44 -11.05 1.73
C ALA A 165 -10.38 -12.13 1.54
N ALA A 166 -10.11 -12.53 0.30
CA ALA A 166 -9.05 -13.47 -0.04
C ALA A 166 -7.68 -12.94 0.37
N LYS A 167 -7.42 -11.65 0.11
CA LYS A 167 -6.23 -10.96 0.58
C LYS A 167 -6.11 -11.02 2.11
N THR A 168 -7.12 -10.55 2.83
CA THR A 168 -7.10 -10.53 4.30
C THR A 168 -6.90 -11.92 4.89
N ALA A 169 -7.53 -12.95 4.32
CA ALA A 169 -7.32 -14.33 4.76
C ALA A 169 -5.87 -14.78 4.57
N TYR A 170 -5.25 -14.40 3.45
CA TYR A 170 -3.84 -14.70 3.17
C TYR A 170 -2.89 -13.96 4.10
N ASP A 171 -3.09 -12.65 4.30
CA ASP A 171 -2.30 -11.83 5.22
C ASP A 171 -2.33 -12.42 6.65
N ASN A 172 -3.50 -12.89 7.10
CA ASN A 172 -3.64 -13.57 8.39
C ASN A 172 -2.82 -14.87 8.46
N LEU A 173 -2.83 -15.69 7.40
CA LEU A 173 -2.03 -16.93 7.36
C LEU A 173 -0.53 -16.63 7.45
N VAL A 174 -0.05 -15.61 6.74
CA VAL A 174 1.36 -15.18 6.77
C VAL A 174 1.74 -14.68 8.17
N SER A 175 0.89 -13.85 8.79
CA SER A 175 1.14 -13.35 10.15
C SER A 175 1.25 -14.49 11.18
N VAL A 176 0.45 -15.55 11.01
CA VAL A 176 0.50 -16.74 11.86
C VAL A 176 1.79 -17.53 11.61
N SER A 177 2.22 -17.73 10.35
CA SER A 177 3.48 -18.42 10.07
C SER A 177 4.70 -17.68 10.64
N ASP A 178 4.74 -16.35 10.54
CA ASP A 178 5.85 -15.54 11.09
C ASP A 178 5.96 -15.70 12.61
N SER A 179 4.82 -15.79 13.31
CA SER A 179 4.80 -16.00 14.76
C SER A 179 5.38 -17.35 15.19
N TYR A 180 5.17 -18.42 14.39
CA TYR A 180 5.71 -19.75 14.69
C TYR A 180 7.21 -19.89 14.39
N SER A 181 7.74 -19.13 13.43
CA SER A 181 9.19 -19.11 13.15
C SER A 181 10.01 -18.39 14.23
N MET A 182 9.41 -17.55 15.05
CA MET A 182 10.09 -16.87 16.17
C MET A 182 10.23 -17.77 17.42
N ASP A 183 9.53 -18.91 17.48
CA ASP A 183 9.54 -19.85 18.60
C ASP A 183 10.52 -21.03 18.41
N ALA A 184 11.27 -21.07 17.29
CA ALA A 184 12.09 -22.22 16.88
C ALA A 184 13.61 -22.07 17.11
N ASP A 185 14.10 -20.96 17.67
CA ASP A 185 15.52 -20.72 18.00
C ASP A 185 15.77 -20.42 19.48
#